data_AF-A0A1Q5LYC8-F1
#
_entry.id   AF-A0A1Q5LYC8-F1
#
_cell.length_a   1.000
_cell.length_b   1.000
_cell.length_c   1.000
_cell.angle_alpha   90.00
_cell.angle_beta   90.00
_cell.angle_gamma   90.00
#
_symmetry.space_group_name_H-M   'P 1'
#
loop_
_entity.id
_entity.type
_entity.pdbx_description
1 polymer ?
#
loop_
_entity_poly.entity_id
_entity_poly.type
_entity_poly.pdbx_seq_one_letter_code
_entity_poly.pdbx_strand_id
1 'polypeptide(L)'
;MIGVDRRDRFRTRIGGLLLASEVCYSGSAYCFALARFGTHADAEILTAYLDRYLPRTDLHYDQPAALGALLRLDALLGTQHADRFTETDGLWDHWVKGVRRLGNPSHTPAEVRRWTDLHCEFANGWTQP
;
A
#
# COMPACT_ATOMS: atom_id res chain seq x y z
N MET A 1 18.58 9.99 -4.90
CA MET A 1 18.27 9.50 -3.54
C MET A 1 17.41 10.54 -2.84
N ILE A 2 16.10 10.33 -2.78
CA ILE A 2 15.18 11.19 -2.04
C ILE A 2 14.72 10.37 -0.84
N GLY A 3 15.40 10.51 0.29
CA GLY A 3 15.16 9.68 1.47
C GLY A 3 15.65 10.26 2.78
N VAL A 4 15.99 11.56 2.85
CA VAL A 4 16.63 12.16 4.03
C VAL A 4 15.95 13.44 4.52
N ASP A 5 14.77 13.82 4.02
CA ASP A 5 14.09 15.01 4.57
C ASP A 5 12.61 14.76 4.88
N ARG A 6 12.35 14.66 6.19
CA ARG A 6 11.05 14.66 6.89
C ARG A 6 10.60 16.13 6.98
N ARG A 7 9.35 16.57 6.89
CA ARG A 7 8.01 16.04 7.19
C ARG A 7 7.02 17.06 6.60
N ASP A 8 5.75 16.69 6.46
CA ASP A 8 4.63 17.59 6.12
C ASP A 8 4.48 18.03 4.65
N ARG A 9 5.41 18.80 4.06
CA ARG A 9 5.24 19.31 2.68
C ARG A 9 5.19 18.22 1.61
N PHE A 10 5.85 17.08 1.86
CA PHE A 10 5.79 15.93 0.97
C PHE A 10 4.49 15.12 1.12
N ARG A 11 3.78 15.17 2.25
CA ARG A 11 2.55 14.38 2.43
C ARG A 11 1.44 14.82 1.49
N THR A 12 1.17 16.13 1.43
CA THR A 12 0.16 16.67 0.52
C THR A 12 0.54 16.43 -0.95
N ARG A 13 1.84 16.54 -1.26
CA ARG A 13 2.35 16.35 -2.63
C ARG A 13 2.36 14.87 -3.05
N ILE A 14 2.72 13.95 -2.15
CA ILE A 14 2.70 12.50 -2.38
C ILE A 14 1.25 12.01 -2.46
N GLY A 15 0.36 12.47 -1.57
CA GLY A 15 -1.07 12.15 -1.65
C GLY A 15 -1.68 12.61 -2.98
N GLY A 16 -1.34 13.82 -3.44
CA GLY A 16 -1.74 14.32 -4.75
C GLY A 16 -1.19 13.50 -5.92
N LEU A 17 0.08 13.09 -5.87
CA LEU A 17 0.73 12.30 -6.92
C LEU A 17 0.23 10.84 -6.96
N LEU A 18 -0.06 10.24 -5.80
CA LEU A 18 -0.67 8.93 -5.69
C LEU A 18 -2.10 8.92 -6.26
N LEU A 19 -2.87 9.99 -6.01
CA LEU A 19 -4.21 10.20 -6.58
C LEU A 19 -4.19 10.54 -8.07
N ALA A 20 -3.11 11.16 -8.57
CA ALA A 20 -2.98 11.57 -9.97
C ALA A 20 -2.50 10.45 -10.91
N SER A 21 -1.91 9.36 -10.40
CA SER A 21 -1.42 8.23 -11.22
C SER A 21 -0.47 8.65 -12.37
N GLU A 22 0.22 9.79 -12.25
CA GLU A 22 0.99 10.37 -13.36
C GLU A 22 2.41 9.80 -13.53
N VAL A 23 2.83 8.84 -12.69
CA VAL A 23 4.10 8.13 -12.88
C VAL A 23 3.91 6.64 -12.64
N CYS A 24 3.70 5.94 -13.75
CA CYS A 24 3.83 4.49 -13.86
C CYS A 24 5.12 4.04 -13.14
N TYR A 25 5.02 3.03 -12.26
CA TYR A 25 6.10 2.45 -11.41
C TYR A 25 6.50 3.18 -10.11
N SER A 26 5.84 4.27 -9.70
CA SER A 26 6.16 4.94 -8.41
C SER A 26 5.16 4.70 -7.27
N GLY A 27 3.98 4.11 -7.51
CA GLY A 27 2.98 3.93 -6.45
C GLY A 27 3.41 2.95 -5.37
N SER A 28 4.15 1.89 -5.71
CA SER A 28 4.78 0.99 -4.74
C SER A 28 5.80 1.69 -3.85
N ALA A 29 6.60 2.63 -4.39
CA ALA A 29 7.54 3.43 -3.62
C ALA A 29 6.85 4.38 -2.63
N TYR A 30 5.69 4.93 -3.00
CA TYR A 30 4.88 5.74 -2.10
C TYR A 30 4.20 4.89 -1.02
N CYS A 31 3.66 3.72 -1.35
CA CYS A 31 3.12 2.78 -0.36
C CYS A 31 4.19 2.36 0.65
N PHE A 32 5.40 2.09 0.16
CA PHE A 32 6.57 1.81 0.99
C PHE A 32 6.94 2.98 1.92
N ALA A 33 6.97 4.21 1.40
CA ALA A 33 7.26 5.40 2.22
C ALA A 33 6.22 5.61 3.33
N LEU A 34 4.93 5.44 3.01
CA LEU A 34 3.82 5.54 3.97
C LEU A 34 3.93 4.45 5.05
N ALA A 35 4.21 3.21 4.66
CA ALA A 35 4.44 2.10 5.59
C ALA A 35 5.61 2.35 6.55
N ARG A 36 6.63 3.08 6.09
CA ARG A 36 7.79 3.49 6.91
C ARG A 36 7.51 4.67 7.82
N PHE A 37 6.62 5.59 7.43
CA PHE A 37 6.26 6.73 8.27
C PHE A 37 5.44 6.31 9.49
N GLY A 38 4.57 5.31 9.33
CA GLY A 38 4.01 4.61 10.47
C GLY A 38 2.97 5.39 11.26
N THR A 39 2.20 6.30 10.64
CA THR A 39 1.21 7.12 11.35
C THR A 39 -0.22 6.85 10.88
N HIS A 40 -1.20 7.23 11.69
CA HIS A 40 -2.63 7.15 11.35
C HIS A 40 -2.99 7.88 10.05
N ALA A 41 -2.39 9.05 9.81
CA ALA A 41 -2.62 9.78 8.55
C ALA A 41 -2.11 9.01 7.32
N ASP A 42 -1.07 8.19 7.47
CA ASP A 42 -0.57 7.35 6.37
C ASP A 42 -1.52 6.18 6.10
N ALA A 43 -2.11 5.61 7.17
CA ALA A 43 -3.16 4.59 7.05
C ALA A 43 -4.40 5.13 6.33
N GLU A 44 -4.87 6.33 6.68
CA GLU A 44 -6.00 6.98 6.01
C GLU A 44 -5.77 7.19 4.51
N ILE A 45 -4.55 7.59 4.11
CA ILE A 45 -4.18 7.75 2.69
C ILE A 45 -4.23 6.41 1.95
N LEU A 46 -3.70 5.34 2.55
CA LEU A 46 -3.73 4.00 1.97
C LEU A 46 -5.15 3.45 1.88
N THR A 47 -5.97 3.66 2.91
CA THR A 47 -7.40 3.31 2.92
C THR A 47 -8.15 4.02 1.79
N ALA A 48 -7.97 5.34 1.64
CA ALA A 48 -8.62 6.11 0.57
C ALA A 48 -8.19 5.66 -0.84
N TYR A 49 -6.92 5.29 -1.01
CA TYR A 49 -6.42 4.71 -2.26
C TYR A 49 -7.10 3.36 -2.55
N LEU A 50 -7.14 2.46 -1.57
CA LEU A 50 -7.77 1.14 -1.73
C LEU A 50 -9.27 1.27 -2.03
N ASP A 51 -9.97 2.18 -1.36
CA ASP A 51 -11.38 2.45 -1.65
C ASP A 51 -11.65 2.83 -3.10
N ARG A 52 -10.74 3.59 -3.68
CA ARG A 52 -10.88 4.08 -5.06
C ARG A 52 -10.52 3.03 -6.10
N TYR A 53 -9.47 2.24 -5.85
CA TYR A 53 -8.85 1.40 -6.88
C TYR A 53 -9.09 -0.10 -6.70
N LEU A 54 -9.51 -0.57 -5.53
CA LEU A 54 -9.82 -1.98 -5.30
C LEU A 54 -11.11 -2.43 -6.02
N PRO A 55 -12.19 -1.61 -6.11
CA PRO A 55 -13.36 -1.96 -6.92
C PRO A 55 -13.11 -1.98 -8.44
N ARG A 56 -11.97 -1.44 -8.91
CA ARG A 56 -11.58 -1.41 -10.33
C ARG A 56 -10.81 -2.68 -10.66
N THR A 57 -11.56 -3.75 -10.87
CA THR A 57 -11.03 -5.10 -11.10
C THR A 57 -10.39 -5.30 -12.48
N ASP A 58 -10.54 -4.30 -13.35
CA ASP A 58 -9.89 -4.15 -14.65
C ASP A 58 -8.49 -3.51 -14.57
N LEU A 59 -8.11 -2.96 -13.41
CA LEU A 59 -6.84 -2.27 -13.20
C LEU A 59 -5.91 -3.04 -12.27
N HIS A 60 -4.68 -3.28 -12.74
CA HIS A 60 -3.61 -3.90 -11.96
C HIS A 60 -2.47 -2.88 -11.73
N TYR A 61 -2.68 -1.97 -10.79
CA TYR A 61 -1.72 -0.96 -10.34
C TYR A 61 -1.06 -1.41 -9.02
N ASP A 62 -0.88 -0.47 -8.08
CA ASP A 62 -0.21 -0.69 -6.80
C ASP A 62 -1.16 -1.17 -5.69
N GLN A 63 -2.35 -1.71 -6.01
CA GLN A 63 -3.28 -2.24 -4.99
C GLN A 63 -2.62 -3.28 -4.05
N PRO A 64 -1.80 -4.23 -4.54
CA PRO A 64 -1.07 -5.15 -3.66
C PRO A 64 -0.11 -4.44 -2.70
N ALA A 65 0.64 -3.45 -3.19
CA ALA A 65 1.57 -2.69 -2.36
C ALA A 65 0.84 -1.83 -1.32
N ALA A 66 -0.29 -1.22 -1.69
CA ALA A 66 -1.12 -0.42 -0.79
C ALA A 66 -1.75 -1.28 0.31
N LEU A 67 -2.27 -2.47 -0.02
CA LEU A 67 -2.82 -3.38 0.98
C LEU A 67 -1.73 -3.90 1.93
N GLY A 68 -0.57 -4.31 1.39
CA GLY A 68 0.56 -4.75 2.21
C GLY A 68 1.05 -3.67 3.19
N ALA A 69 1.11 -2.42 2.72
CA ALA A 69 1.42 -1.26 3.55
C ALA A 69 0.39 -1.03 4.65
N LEU A 70 -0.91 -1.09 4.33
CA LEU A 70 -1.98 -0.88 5.31
C LEU A 70 -1.98 -1.97 6.38
N LEU A 71 -1.83 -3.24 5.99
CA LEU A 71 -1.76 -4.38 6.92
C LEU A 71 -0.57 -4.26 7.89
N ARG A 72 0.57 -3.75 7.41
CA ARG A 72 1.71 -3.46 8.27
C ARG A 72 1.43 -2.31 9.23
N LEU A 73 0.79 -1.23 8.76
CA LEU A 73 0.42 -0.11 9.62
C LEU A 73 -0.59 -0.52 10.69
N ASP A 74 -1.57 -1.35 10.35
CA ASP A 74 -2.52 -1.91 11.31
C ASP A 74 -1.82 -2.71 12.40
N ALA A 75 -0.87 -3.57 12.03
CA ALA A 75 -0.06 -4.29 13.00
C ALA A 75 0.82 -3.38 13.86
N LEU A 76 1.36 -2.29 13.30
CA LEU A 76 2.23 -1.34 14.01
C LEU A 76 1.46 -0.42 14.96
N LEU A 77 0.26 0.02 14.56
CA LEU A 77 -0.56 0.99 15.28
C LEU A 77 -1.63 0.34 16.17
N GLY A 78 -1.85 -0.96 16.03
CA GLY A 78 -2.94 -1.68 16.71
C GLY A 78 -4.32 -1.31 16.15
N THR A 79 -4.38 -0.95 14.87
CA THR A 79 -5.62 -0.59 14.16
C THR A 79 -6.10 -1.74 13.27
N GLN A 80 -7.29 -1.60 12.68
CA GLN A 80 -7.95 -2.61 11.85
C GLN A 80 -8.54 -1.99 10.58
N HIS A 81 -7.82 -1.05 9.95
CA HIS A 81 -8.29 -0.36 8.75
C HIS A 81 -8.39 -1.28 7.52
N ALA A 82 -7.58 -2.34 7.45
CA ALA A 82 -7.55 -3.28 6.35
C ALA A 82 -8.73 -4.27 6.36
N ASP A 83 -9.35 -4.52 7.52
CA ASP A 83 -10.34 -5.59 7.71
C ASP A 83 -11.47 -5.51 6.67
N ARG A 84 -12.04 -4.31 6.48
CA ARG A 84 -13.09 -4.02 5.48
C ARG A 84 -12.74 -4.42 4.04
N PHE A 85 -11.46 -4.52 3.70
CA PHE A 85 -11.00 -4.90 2.36
C PHE A 85 -10.72 -6.40 2.26
N THR A 86 -10.34 -7.03 3.37
CA THR A 86 -9.90 -8.43 3.46
C THR A 86 -10.93 -9.38 4.06
N GLU A 87 -12.15 -8.90 4.32
CA GLU A 87 -13.30 -9.76 4.63
C GLU A 87 -13.46 -10.87 3.58
N THR A 88 -13.96 -12.03 4.02
CA THR A 88 -14.25 -13.17 3.13
C THR A 88 -15.23 -12.75 2.04
N ASP A 89 -14.87 -13.01 0.78
CA ASP A 89 -15.62 -12.54 -0.40
C ASP A 89 -15.78 -11.01 -0.48
N GLY A 90 -14.87 -10.28 0.16
CA GLY A 90 -14.79 -8.82 0.15
C GLY A 90 -14.12 -8.25 -1.09
N LEU A 91 -13.82 -6.95 -1.03
CA LEU A 91 -13.27 -6.18 -2.16
C LEU A 91 -11.94 -6.76 -2.68
N TRP A 92 -11.07 -7.26 -1.80
CA TRP A 92 -9.81 -7.88 -2.21
C TRP A 92 -10.03 -9.16 -3.01
N ASP A 93 -10.94 -10.04 -2.57
CA ASP A 93 -11.25 -11.29 -3.26
C ASP A 93 -11.86 -11.01 -4.64
N HIS A 94 -12.70 -9.99 -4.76
CA HIS A 94 -13.29 -9.57 -6.05
C HIS A 94 -12.23 -9.02 -7.00
N TRP A 95 -11.30 -8.21 -6.49
CA TRP A 95 -10.16 -7.73 -7.26
C TRP A 95 -9.27 -8.88 -7.74
N VAL A 96 -8.93 -9.83 -6.85
CA VAL A 96 -8.16 -11.03 -7.19
C VAL A 96 -8.83 -11.84 -8.30
N LYS A 97 -10.15 -12.06 -8.22
CA LYS A 97 -10.91 -12.74 -9.28
C LYS A 97 -10.83 -11.99 -10.61
N GLY A 98 -10.89 -10.66 -10.58
CA GLY A 98 -10.78 -9.82 -11.79
C GLY A 98 -9.40 -9.90 -12.44
N VAL A 99 -8.33 -9.66 -11.68
CA VAL A 99 -6.97 -9.65 -12.24
C VAL A 99 -6.53 -11.03 -12.72
N ARG A 100 -7.01 -12.12 -12.11
CA ARG A 100 -6.79 -13.49 -12.61
C ARG A 100 -7.43 -13.71 -13.98
N ARG A 101 -8.60 -13.11 -14.27
CA ARG A 101 -9.22 -13.17 -15.61
C ARG A 101 -8.38 -12.44 -16.66
N LEU A 102 -7.59 -11.45 -16.25
CA LEU A 102 -6.67 -10.71 -17.11
C LEU A 102 -5.30 -11.39 -17.26
N GLY A 103 -5.07 -12.54 -16.60
CA GLY A 103 -3.80 -13.27 -16.64
C GLY A 103 -2.70 -12.71 -15.72
N ASN A 104 -3.04 -11.75 -14.85
CA ASN A 104 -2.08 -11.19 -13.90
C ASN A 104 -1.92 -12.09 -12.66
N PRO A 105 -0.72 -12.15 -12.06
CA PRO A 105 -0.53 -12.86 -10.79
C PRO A 105 -1.37 -12.21 -9.69
N SER A 106 -2.01 -13.04 -8.86
CA SER A 106 -2.71 -12.59 -7.68
C SER A 106 -1.99 -13.06 -6.42
N HIS A 107 -1.98 -12.23 -5.38
CA HIS A 107 -1.37 -12.55 -4.09
C HIS A 107 -2.42 -12.55 -2.97
N THR A 108 -2.16 -13.33 -1.94
CA THR A 108 -2.95 -13.29 -0.70
C THR A 108 -2.60 -12.04 0.13
N PRO A 109 -3.52 -11.54 0.99
CA PRO A 109 -3.22 -10.45 1.92
C PRO A 109 -1.98 -10.70 2.79
N ALA A 110 -1.78 -11.95 3.23
CA ALA A 110 -0.62 -12.35 4.02
C ALA A 110 0.70 -12.25 3.22
N GLU A 111 0.69 -12.65 1.95
CA GLU A 111 1.87 -12.53 1.09
C GLU A 111 2.24 -11.07 0.85
N VAL A 112 1.29 -10.21 0.50
CA VAL A 112 1.58 -8.78 0.23
C VAL A 112 2.07 -8.05 1.49
N ARG A 113 1.54 -8.40 2.67
CA ARG A 113 2.08 -7.92 3.95
C ARG A 113 3.52 -8.37 4.14
N ARG A 114 3.80 -9.68 3.97
CA ARG A 114 5.16 -10.23 4.13
C ARG A 114 6.16 -9.54 3.20
N TRP A 115 5.79 -9.31 1.95
CA TRP A 115 6.62 -8.57 1.00
C TRP A 115 6.92 -7.15 1.49
N THR A 116 5.93 -6.46 2.02
CA THR A 116 6.11 -5.10 2.57
C THR A 116 7.02 -5.11 3.80
N ASP A 117 6.85 -6.10 4.68
CA ASP A 117 7.66 -6.25 5.88
C ASP A 117 9.13 -6.46 5.53
N LEU A 118 9.44 -7.37 4.60
CA LEU A 118 10.80 -7.63 4.12
C LEU A 118 11.46 -6.38 3.54
N HIS A 119 10.74 -5.60 2.72
CA HIS A 119 11.27 -4.35 2.18
C HIS A 119 11.57 -3.32 3.28
N CYS A 120 10.68 -3.20 4.27
CA CYS A 120 10.86 -2.26 5.38
C CYS A 120 12.01 -2.67 6.29
N GLU A 121 12.15 -3.96 6.58
CA GLU A 121 13.24 -4.52 7.39
C GLU A 121 14.58 -4.39 6.68
N PHE A 122 14.64 -4.71 5.38
CA PHE A 122 15.84 -4.52 4.58
C PHE A 122 16.29 -3.06 4.64
N ALA A 123 15.37 -2.10 4.43
CA ALA A 123 15.70 -0.68 4.49
C ALA A 123 16.13 -0.20 5.90
N ASN A 124 15.62 -0.81 6.98
CA ASN A 124 16.08 -0.50 8.34
C ASN A 124 17.56 -0.85 8.53
N GLY A 125 18.03 -1.96 7.92
CA GLY A 125 19.43 -2.39 7.97
C GLY A 125 20.42 -1.41 7.34
N TRP A 126 19.98 -0.57 6.40
CA TRP A 126 20.79 0.50 5.80
C TRP A 126 20.77 1.82 6.60
N THR A 127 19.94 1.91 7.63
CA THR A 127 19.85 3.08 8.52
C THR A 127 20.51 2.86 9.88
N GLN A 128 21.09 1.69 10.14
CA GLN A 128 21.97 1.48 11.29
C GLN A 128 23.43 1.75 10.88
N PRO A 129 24.17 2.58 11.64
CA PRO A 129 25.57 2.92 11.34
C PRO A 129 26.52 1.74 11.49
#